data_AF-A0A948R548-F1
#
_entry.id   AF-A0A948R548-F1
#
_cell.length_a   1.000
_cell.length_b   1.000
_cell.length_c   1.000
_cell.angle_alpha   90.00
_cell.angle_beta   90.00
_cell.angle_gamma   90.00
#
_symmetry.space_group_name_H-M   'P 1'
#
loop_
_entity.id
_entity.type
_entity.pdbx_description
1 polymer ?
#
loop_
_entity_poly.entity_id
_entity_poly.type
_entity_poly.pdbx_seq_one_letter_code
_entity_poly.pdbx_strand_id
1 'polypeptide(L)'
;MNATAIAALTFAVLTATVSEASAASRAVKMACAGDYFSYCSDHAPGSSGVHSCFRANGNKLSKGCVRALVKAGMVSQSEVSRRAASLGR
;
A
#
# COMPACT_ATOMS: atom_id res chain seq x y z
N MET A 1 -14.11 -38.17 -45.09
CA MET A 1 -15.31 -37.31 -45.19
C MET A 1 -15.22 -36.28 -44.07
N ASN A 2 -14.45 -35.19 -44.29
CA ASN A 2 -14.87 -33.79 -44.54
C ASN A 2 -15.53 -33.12 -43.30
N ALA A 3 -14.79 -32.34 -42.52
CA ALA A 3 -14.46 -30.91 -42.70
C ALA A 3 -15.59 -29.96 -42.23
N THR A 4 -15.50 -29.47 -40.99
CA THR A 4 -16.10 -28.20 -40.51
C THR A 4 -15.10 -27.58 -39.52
N ALA A 5 -14.23 -26.70 -39.99
CA ALA A 5 -14.40 -25.24 -40.01
C ALA A 5 -13.88 -24.60 -38.70
N ILE A 6 -12.63 -24.14 -38.78
CA ILE A 6 -11.98 -23.23 -37.82
C ILE A 6 -12.81 -21.94 -37.81
N ALA A 7 -13.70 -21.77 -36.84
CA ALA A 7 -14.37 -20.51 -36.57
C ALA A 7 -13.76 -19.92 -35.30
N ALA A 8 -12.84 -18.99 -35.51
CA ALA A 8 -12.35 -18.10 -34.47
C ALA A 8 -13.51 -17.27 -33.87
N LEU A 9 -13.37 -16.86 -32.60
CA LEU A 9 -13.52 -15.48 -32.10
C LEU A 9 -14.09 -15.41 -30.66
N THR A 10 -13.16 -15.16 -29.73
CA THR A 10 -13.26 -14.30 -28.54
C THR A 10 -14.30 -14.63 -27.45
N PHE A 11 -13.91 -15.52 -26.53
CA PHE A 11 -14.42 -15.46 -25.15
C PHE A 11 -13.85 -14.20 -24.47
N ALA A 12 -14.59 -13.10 -24.50
CA ALA A 12 -14.29 -11.90 -23.72
C ALA A 12 -14.62 -12.18 -22.24
N VAL A 13 -13.70 -12.81 -21.52
CA VAL A 13 -13.78 -12.92 -20.05
C VAL A 13 -13.40 -11.56 -19.46
N LEU A 14 -14.41 -10.75 -19.13
CA LEU A 14 -14.25 -9.54 -18.34
C LEU A 14 -14.10 -9.94 -16.86
N THR A 15 -12.88 -10.30 -16.44
CA THR A 15 -12.58 -10.41 -15.00
C THR A 15 -12.52 -9.00 -14.42
N ALA A 16 -13.60 -8.59 -13.74
CA ALA A 16 -13.60 -7.41 -12.91
C ALA A 16 -12.59 -7.59 -11.76
N THR A 17 -11.44 -6.93 -11.85
CA THR A 17 -10.44 -6.91 -10.79
C THR A 17 -10.96 -6.02 -9.66
N VAL A 18 -11.48 -6.65 -8.60
CA VAL A 18 -11.78 -5.93 -7.35
C VAL A 18 -10.47 -5.34 -6.84
N SER A 19 -10.37 -4.01 -6.88
CA SER A 19 -9.16 -3.30 -6.47
C SER A 19 -9.03 -3.35 -4.94
N GLU A 20 -8.14 -4.23 -4.46
CA GLU A 20 -7.78 -4.41 -3.03
C GLU A 20 -7.23 -3.13 -2.37
N ALA A 21 -6.97 -2.10 -3.18
CA ALA A 21 -6.49 -0.78 -2.77
C ALA A 21 -7.35 -0.10 -1.69
N SER A 22 -8.66 -0.33 -1.68
CA SER A 22 -9.59 0.33 -0.74
C SER A 22 -9.46 -0.21 0.70
N ALA A 23 -9.36 -1.54 0.85
CA ALA A 23 -9.20 -2.19 2.15
C ALA A 23 -7.83 -1.89 2.78
N ALA A 24 -6.77 -1.94 1.97
CA ALA A 24 -5.41 -1.57 2.39
C ALA A 24 -5.35 -0.12 2.90
N SER A 25 -6.03 0.80 2.20
CA SER A 25 -6.10 2.22 2.59
C SER A 25 -6.80 2.44 3.93
N ARG A 26 -7.89 1.70 4.22
CA ARG A 26 -8.59 1.81 5.51
C ARG A 26 -7.74 1.29 6.66
N ALA A 27 -7.06 0.15 6.47
CA ALA A 27 -6.19 -0.42 7.49
C ALA A 27 -5.05 0.54 7.87
N VAL A 28 -4.43 1.18 6.87
CA VAL A 28 -3.40 2.21 7.10
C VAL A 28 -3.96 3.40 7.85
N LYS A 29 -5.12 3.94 7.44
CA LYS A 29 -5.76 5.07 8.13
C LYS A 29 -6.00 4.80 9.62
N MET A 30 -6.51 3.61 9.95
CA MET A 30 -6.78 3.24 11.35
C MET A 30 -5.50 3.04 12.15
N ALA A 31 -4.52 2.33 11.59
CA ALA A 31 -3.26 2.02 12.28
C ALA A 31 -2.35 3.25 12.46
N CYS A 32 -2.42 4.20 11.53
CA CYS A 32 -1.55 5.38 11.50
C CYS A 32 -2.24 6.66 12.00
N ALA A 33 -3.48 6.61 12.52
CA ALA A 33 -4.21 7.81 12.89
C ALA A 33 -3.45 8.68 13.91
N GLY A 34 -2.98 8.10 15.01
CA GLY A 34 -2.20 8.83 16.02
C GLY A 34 -0.89 9.39 15.48
N ASP A 35 -0.17 8.60 14.68
CA ASP A 35 1.08 9.03 14.05
C ASP A 35 0.85 10.17 13.03
N TYR A 36 -0.26 10.12 12.28
CA TYR A 36 -0.67 11.17 11.36
C TYR A 36 -0.90 12.49 12.10
N PHE A 37 -1.70 12.47 13.17
CA PHE A 37 -1.96 13.69 13.94
C PHE A 37 -0.71 14.25 14.62
N SER A 38 0.24 13.38 14.97
CA SER A 38 1.47 13.79 15.67
C SER A 38 2.54 14.39 14.74
N TYR A 39 2.59 13.93 13.48
CA TYR A 39 3.74 14.23 12.60
C TYR A 39 3.37 14.76 11.21
N CYS A 40 2.14 14.53 10.73
CA CYS A 40 1.77 14.70 9.31
C CYS A 40 0.45 15.44 9.09
N SER A 41 -0.09 16.13 10.11
CA SER A 41 -1.38 16.80 10.08
C SER A 41 -1.46 17.99 9.11
N ASP A 42 -0.31 18.51 8.68
CA ASP A 42 -0.22 19.57 7.65
C ASP A 42 -0.62 19.08 6.25
N HIS A 43 -0.68 17.77 6.04
CA HIS A 43 -1.10 17.17 4.78
C HIS A 43 -2.55 16.71 4.82
N ALA A 44 -3.28 16.92 3.73
CA ALA A 44 -4.65 16.41 3.60
C ALA A 44 -4.69 14.88 3.79
N PRO A 45 -5.65 14.33 4.56
CA PRO A 45 -5.75 12.90 4.82
C PRO A 45 -5.82 12.07 3.54
N GLY A 46 -4.93 11.07 3.41
CA GLY A 46 -4.87 10.20 2.23
C GLY A 46 -4.23 10.83 0.98
N SER A 47 -3.70 12.05 1.08
CA SER A 47 -2.89 12.63 0.01
C SER A 47 -1.51 11.97 -0.11
N SER A 48 -0.89 12.09 -1.28
CA SER A 48 0.51 11.69 -1.51
C SER A 48 1.49 12.35 -0.51
N GLY A 49 1.17 13.55 -0.03
CA GLY A 49 1.94 14.26 0.99
C GLY A 49 2.06 13.46 2.29
N VAL A 50 0.99 12.78 2.72
CA VAL A 50 1.01 11.92 3.92
C VAL A 50 1.98 10.75 3.75
N HIS A 51 2.02 10.13 2.56
CA HIS A 51 2.94 9.02 2.30
C HIS A 51 4.41 9.46 2.38
N SER A 52 4.73 10.62 1.81
CA SER A 52 6.05 11.22 1.88
C SER A 52 6.42 11.58 3.33
N CYS A 53 5.48 12.17 4.07
CA CYS A 53 5.68 12.52 5.48
C CYS A 53 5.93 11.28 6.36
N PHE A 54 5.18 10.19 6.16
CA PHE A 54 5.43 8.93 6.87
C PHE A 54 6.80 8.34 6.55
N ARG A 55 7.23 8.38 5.28
CA ARG A 55 8.59 7.95 4.90
C ARG A 55 9.67 8.80 5.56
N ALA A 56 9.46 10.10 5.69
CA ALA A 56 10.42 11.01 6.35
C ALA A 56 10.49 10.78 7.87
N ASN A 57 9.34 10.55 8.51
CA ASN A 57 9.21 10.36 9.95
C ASN A 57 9.27 8.89 10.39
N GLY A 58 9.67 7.96 9.52
CA GLY A 58 9.55 6.51 9.76
C GLY A 58 10.17 6.00 11.07
N ASN A 59 11.19 6.69 11.61
CA ASN A 59 11.81 6.38 12.90
C ASN A 59 10.98 6.82 14.12
N LYS A 60 10.08 7.79 13.94
CA LYS A 60 9.17 8.34 14.95
C LYS A 60 7.80 7.67 14.93
N LEU A 61 7.42 7.03 13.82
CA LEU A 61 6.15 6.31 13.72
C LEU A 61 6.09 5.11 14.66
N SER A 62 4.89 4.80 15.11
CA SER A 62 4.62 3.57 15.86
C SER A 62 4.95 2.32 15.02
N LYS A 63 5.36 1.23 15.70
CA LYS A 63 5.56 -0.07 15.05
C LYS A 63 4.28 -0.56 14.33
N GLY A 64 3.10 -0.19 14.86
CA GLY A 64 1.81 -0.53 14.27
C GLY A 64 1.60 0.12 12.91
N CYS A 65 1.84 1.43 12.82
CA CYS A 65 1.74 2.15 11.55
C CYS A 65 2.76 1.66 10.52
N VAL A 66 4.04 1.46 10.91
CA VAL A 66 5.07 0.93 10.00
C VAL A 66 4.66 -0.42 9.42
N ARG A 67 4.16 -1.35 10.24
CA ARG A 67 3.65 -2.64 9.75
C ARG A 67 2.47 -2.49 8.78
N ALA A 68 1.55 -1.57 9.05
CA ALA A 68 0.42 -1.32 8.16
C ALA A 68 0.88 -0.76 6.81
N LEU A 69 1.84 0.17 6.80
CA LEU A 69 2.44 0.70 5.57
C LEU A 69 3.11 -0.39 4.74
N VAL A 70 3.81 -1.33 5.40
CA VAL A 70 4.41 -2.47 4.70
C VAL A 70 3.34 -3.39 4.12
N LYS A 71 2.33 -3.75 4.92
CA LYS A 71 1.24 -4.62 4.48
C LYS A 71 0.46 -4.02 3.29
N ALA A 72 0.34 -2.70 3.26
CA ALA A 72 -0.29 -1.98 2.15
C ALA A 72 0.64 -1.75 0.94
N GLY A 73 1.88 -2.27 0.96
CA GLY A 73 2.84 -2.13 -0.14
C GLY A 73 3.42 -0.72 -0.30
N MET A 74 3.19 0.18 0.67
CA MET A 74 3.67 1.57 0.61
C MET A 74 5.16 1.68 0.96
N VAL A 75 5.71 0.68 1.65
CA VAL A 75 7.13 0.54 1.92
C VAL A 75 7.50 -0.95 2.00
N SER A 76 8.72 -1.33 1.63
CA SER A 76 9.16 -2.73 1.71
C SER A 76 9.71 -3.07 3.10
N GLN A 77 9.61 -4.33 3.52
CA GLN A 77 10.29 -4.80 4.74
C GLN A 77 11.81 -4.59 4.67
N SER A 78 12.41 -4.79 3.49
CA SER A 78 13.83 -4.57 3.30
C SER A 78 14.25 -3.12 3.58
N GLU A 79 13.43 -2.15 3.19
CA GLU A 79 13.68 -0.74 3.49
C GLU A 79 13.55 -0.45 4.98
N VAL A 80 12.53 -1.00 5.63
CA VAL A 80 12.35 -0.86 7.08
C VAL A 80 13.54 -1.45 7.84
N SER A 81 13.96 -2.67 7.51
CA SER A 81 15.09 -3.34 8.17
C SER A 81 16.41 -2.60 7.96
N ARG A 82 16.68 -2.10 6.73
CA ARG A 82 17.89 -1.31 6.46
C ARG A 82 17.94 -0.06 7.35
N ARG A 83 16.83 0.69 7.42
CA ARG A 83 16.75 1.91 8.24
C ARG A 83 16.84 1.61 9.73
N ALA A 84 16.23 0.53 10.21
CA ALA A 84 16.33 0.10 11.60
C ALA A 84 17.79 -0.20 11.99
N ALA A 85 18.50 -0.96 11.15
CA ALA A 85 19.93 -1.24 11.34
C ALA A 85 20.77 0.05 11.37
N SER A 86 20.50 1.02 10.49
CA SER A 86 21.20 2.31 10.48
C SER A 86 20.95 3.15 11.75
N LEU A 87 19.86 2.92 12.46
CA LEU A 87 19.50 3.62 13.68
C LEU A 87 19.89 2.87 14.95
N GLY A 88 20.52 1.69 14.83
CA GLY A 88 20.87 0.84 15.96
C GLY A 88 19.65 0.30 16.72
N ARG A 89 18.53 0.08 16.03
CA ARG A 89 17.24 -0.35 16.59
C ARG A 89 16.82 -1.74 16.15
#